data_AF-X1UMX9-F1
#
_entry.id   AF-X1UMX9-F1
#
_cell.length_a   1.000
_cell.length_b   1.000
_cell.length_c   1.000
_cell.angle_alpha   90.00
_cell.angle_beta   90.00
_cell.angle_gamma   90.00
#
_symmetry.space_group_name_H-M   'P 1'
#
loop_
_entity.id
_entity.type
_entity.pdbx_description
1 polymer ?
#
loop_
_entity_poly.entity_id
_entity_poly.type
_entity_poly.pdbx_seq_one_letter_code
_entity_poly.pdbx_strand_id
1 'polypeptide(L)'
;MRNENDAYIGITPIFNTIIFEMKKQRKKLYFFTMVTILVAVLLSYVLQLFPEYLLSDTQAEFFSSGLGFISFITLFAACMFFSGIICSEFNKRTGFIVFPKINKYKLIIGKYLGNLFLVIFIITVYYFVLGP
;
A
#
# COMPACT_ATOMS: atom_id res chain seq x y z
N MET A 1 19.82 -17.80 27.89
CA MET A 1 19.78 -17.66 26.42
C MET A 1 18.36 -17.89 25.97
N ARG A 2 17.68 -16.86 25.45
CA ARG A 2 16.28 -16.98 24.98
C ARG A 2 16.29 -17.76 23.68
N ASN A 3 15.71 -18.96 23.71
CA ASN A 3 15.82 -19.97 22.66
C ASN A 3 15.28 -19.41 21.34
N GLU A 4 16.03 -19.53 20.24
CA GLU A 4 15.64 -18.97 18.94
C GLU A 4 14.27 -19.48 18.49
N ASN A 5 13.93 -20.71 18.87
CA ASN A 5 12.62 -21.33 18.68
C ASN A 5 11.45 -20.56 19.30
N ASP A 6 11.63 -19.89 20.45
CA ASP A 6 10.57 -19.09 21.08
C ASP A 6 10.30 -17.80 20.31
N ALA A 7 11.32 -17.24 19.66
CA ALA A 7 11.17 -16.09 18.78
C ALA A 7 10.38 -16.46 17.51
N TYR A 8 10.68 -17.60 16.89
CA TYR A 8 9.93 -18.11 15.72
C TYR A 8 8.45 -18.36 16.05
N ILE A 9 8.15 -18.99 17.18
CA ILE A 9 6.77 -19.18 17.67
C ILE A 9 6.08 -17.82 17.88
N GLY A 10 6.82 -16.82 18.38
CA GLY A 10 6.31 -15.48 18.64
C GLY A 10 6.01 -14.63 17.40
N ILE A 11 6.71 -14.87 16.29
CA ILE A 11 6.66 -14.06 15.05
C ILE A 11 5.67 -14.63 14.02
N THR A 12 5.48 -15.94 13.99
CA THR A 12 4.50 -16.63 13.13
C THR A 12 3.10 -15.98 13.11
N PRO A 13 2.47 -15.61 14.25
CA PRO A 13 1.17 -14.95 14.22
C PRO A 13 1.17 -13.58 13.53
N ILE A 14 2.30 -12.87 13.52
CA ILE A 14 2.45 -11.57 12.86
C ILE A 14 2.40 -11.77 11.35
N PHE A 15 3.20 -12.70 10.80
CA PHE A 15 3.19 -13.01 9.37
C PHE A 15 1.83 -13.52 8.88
N ASN A 16 1.18 -14.38 9.64
CA ASN A 16 -0.16 -14.84 9.31
C ASN A 16 -1.16 -13.68 9.26
N THR A 17 -1.04 -12.72 10.17
CA THR A 17 -1.87 -11.50 10.19
C THR A 17 -1.59 -10.61 8.97
N ILE A 18 -0.32 -10.44 8.59
CA ILE A 18 0.08 -9.69 7.40
C ILE A 18 -0.57 -10.28 6.14
N ILE A 19 -0.36 -11.57 5.89
CA ILE A 19 -0.90 -12.27 4.72
C ILE A 19 -2.43 -12.20 4.70
N PHE A 20 -3.06 -12.36 5.87
CA PHE A 20 -4.51 -12.26 6.00
C PHE A 20 -5.03 -10.88 5.62
N GLU A 21 -4.44 -9.80 6.13
CA GLU A 21 -4.87 -8.43 5.80
C GLU A 21 -4.63 -8.11 4.32
N MET A 22 -3.50 -8.54 3.74
CA MET A 22 -3.24 -8.38 2.30
C MET A 22 -4.31 -9.09 1.44
N LYS A 23 -4.68 -10.34 1.80
CA LYS A 23 -5.75 -11.07 1.09
C LYS A 23 -7.11 -10.39 1.25
N LYS A 24 -7.42 -9.89 2.44
CA LYS A 24 -8.67 -9.18 2.74
C LYS A 24 -8.82 -7.89 1.94
N GLN A 25 -7.73 -7.16 1.73
CA GLN A 25 -7.73 -5.88 1.01
C GLN A 25 -7.44 -6.02 -0.50
N ARG A 26 -7.30 -7.24 -1.02
CA ARG A 26 -6.94 -7.52 -2.43
C ARG A 26 -7.83 -6.82 -3.46
N LYS A 27 -9.15 -6.74 -3.24
CA LYS A 27 -10.06 -6.01 -4.15
C LYS A 27 -9.73 -4.52 -4.23
N LYS A 28 -9.44 -3.90 -3.07
CA LYS A 28 -9.03 -2.49 -3.00
C LYS A 28 -7.66 -2.29 -3.65
N LEU A 29 -6.73 -3.22 -3.45
CA LEU A 29 -5.42 -3.22 -4.10
C LEU A 29 -5.58 -3.20 -5.63
N TYR A 30 -6.30 -4.15 -6.22
CA TYR A 30 -6.49 -4.17 -7.67
C TYR A 30 -7.14 -2.90 -8.21
N PHE A 31 -8.16 -2.39 -7.54
CA PHE A 31 -8.79 -1.13 -7.92
C PHE A 31 -7.80 0.03 -7.89
N PHE A 32 -7.03 0.19 -6.80
CA PHE A 32 -6.03 1.25 -6.68
C PHE A 32 -4.90 1.10 -7.69
N THR A 33 -4.40 -0.11 -7.91
CA THR A 33 -3.36 -0.38 -8.90
C THR A 33 -3.85 -0.02 -10.30
N MET A 34 -5.08 -0.39 -10.67
CA MET A 34 -5.68 -0.02 -11.95
C MET A 34 -5.77 1.51 -12.12
N VAL A 35 -6.27 2.23 -11.10
CA VAL A 35 -6.34 3.70 -11.11
C VAL A 35 -4.94 4.31 -11.22
N THR A 36 -3.97 3.78 -10.49
CA THR A 36 -2.57 4.27 -10.49
C THR A 36 -1.94 4.13 -11.87
N ILE A 37 -2.11 2.98 -12.53
CA ILE A 37 -1.64 2.74 -13.89
C ILE A 37 -2.35 3.68 -14.88
N LEU A 38 -3.67 3.81 -14.78
CA LEU A 38 -4.46 4.67 -15.66
C LEU A 38 -4.01 6.14 -15.54
N VAL A 39 -3.80 6.63 -14.33
CA VAL A 39 -3.30 7.99 -14.08
C VAL A 39 -1.88 8.15 -14.64
N ALA A 40 -0.98 7.21 -14.38
CA ALA A 40 0.37 7.26 -14.91
C ALA A 40 0.38 7.30 -16.45
N VAL A 41 -0.45 6.47 -17.11
CA VAL A 41 -0.57 6.45 -18.58
C VAL A 41 -1.19 7.73 -19.12
N LEU A 42 -2.22 8.28 -18.46
CA LEU A 42 -2.84 9.55 -18.87
C LEU A 42 -1.84 10.70 -18.85
N LEU A 43 -1.11 10.83 -17.74
CA LEU A 43 -0.11 11.88 -17.55
C LEU A 43 1.07 11.70 -18.52
N SER A 44 1.49 10.46 -18.76
CA SER A 44 2.69 10.14 -19.54
C SER A 44 2.46 10.12 -21.04
N TYR A 45 1.33 9.62 -21.55
CA TYR A 45 1.16 9.39 -22.99
C TYR A 45 0.02 10.21 -23.59
N VAL A 46 -1.09 10.37 -22.87
CA VAL A 46 -2.30 10.98 -23.45
C VAL A 46 -2.19 12.50 -23.49
N LEU A 47 -1.62 13.12 -22.45
CA LEU A 47 -1.40 14.57 -22.45
C LEU A 47 -0.49 15.03 -23.58
N GLN A 48 0.48 14.20 -23.99
CA GLN A 48 1.41 14.49 -25.07
C GLN A 48 0.76 14.58 -26.46
N LEU A 49 -0.49 14.13 -26.60
CA LEU A 49 -1.25 14.29 -27.85
C LEU A 49 -1.71 15.74 -28.07
N PHE A 50 -1.63 16.59 -27.05
CA PHE A 50 -2.01 18.00 -27.13
C PHE A 50 -0.76 18.87 -27.32
N PRO A 51 -0.76 19.80 -28.30
CA PRO A 51 0.43 20.59 -28.65
C PRO A 51 0.91 21.55 -27.54
N GLU A 52 0.08 21.81 -26.53
CA GLU A 52 0.44 22.60 -25.33
C GLU A 52 1.34 21.81 -24.36
N TYR A 53 1.38 20.49 -24.46
CA TYR A 53 2.07 19.59 -23.54
C TYR A 53 3.13 18.79 -24.31
N LEU A 54 4.16 19.49 -24.76
CA LEU A 54 5.30 18.85 -25.41
C LEU A 54 6.05 17.93 -24.43
N LEU A 55 6.57 16.83 -24.95
CA LEU A 55 7.50 15.97 -24.22
C LEU A 55 8.69 16.78 -23.72
N SER A 56 9.18 16.44 -22.53
CA SER A 56 10.43 16.99 -22.03
C SER A 56 11.59 16.56 -22.92
N ASP A 57 12.55 17.46 -23.13
CA ASP A 57 13.74 17.20 -23.96
C ASP A 57 14.68 16.16 -23.32
N THR A 58 14.55 15.95 -22.01
CA THR A 58 15.34 14.98 -21.25
C THR A 58 14.47 13.97 -20.50
N GLN A 59 14.97 12.74 -20.38
CA GLN A 59 14.33 11.68 -19.60
C GLN A 59 14.19 12.05 -18.11
N ALA A 60 15.13 12.83 -17.57
CA ALA A 60 15.12 13.26 -16.18
C ALA A 60 13.97 14.25 -15.89
N GLU A 61 13.71 15.18 -16.80
CA GLU A 61 12.60 16.14 -16.67
C GLU A 61 11.25 15.47 -16.85
N PHE A 62 11.15 14.51 -17.78
CA PHE A 62 9.95 13.69 -17.92
C PHE A 62 9.64 12.92 -16.63
N PHE A 63 10.66 12.30 -16.03
CA PHE A 63 10.50 11.58 -14.78
C PHE A 63 10.13 12.52 -13.62
N SER A 64 10.80 13.66 -13.50
CA SER A 64 10.57 14.65 -12.44
C SER A 64 9.18 15.28 -12.51
N SER A 65 8.67 15.58 -13.71
CA SER A 65 7.31 16.11 -13.90
C SER A 65 6.25 15.06 -13.56
N GLY A 66 6.47 13.81 -13.97
CA GLY A 66 5.62 12.68 -13.63
C GLY A 66 5.51 12.43 -12.13
N LEU A 67 6.62 12.54 -11.39
CA LEU A 67 6.63 12.38 -9.93
C LEU A 67 5.76 13.38 -9.18
N GLY A 68 5.37 14.52 -9.77
CA GLY A 68 4.53 15.52 -9.10
C GLY A 68 3.22 14.96 -8.55
N PHE A 69 2.65 13.93 -9.20
CA PHE A 69 1.37 13.34 -8.79
C PHE A 69 1.52 12.20 -7.75
N ILE A 70 2.74 11.74 -7.47
CA ILE A 70 2.99 10.59 -6.59
C ILE A 70 2.57 10.87 -5.14
N SER A 71 2.74 12.11 -4.68
CA SER A 71 2.37 12.54 -3.33
C SER A 71 0.87 12.39 -3.11
N PHE A 72 0.07 12.73 -4.12
CA PHE A 72 -1.39 12.58 -4.07
C PHE A 72 -1.80 11.11 -4.01
N ILE A 73 -1.24 10.27 -4.88
CA ILE A 73 -1.52 8.82 -4.88
C ILE A 73 -1.14 8.19 -3.54
N THR A 74 0.03 8.55 -3.01
CA THR A 74 0.54 8.02 -1.74
C THR A 74 -0.37 8.39 -0.57
N LEU A 75 -0.77 9.66 -0.48
CA LEU A 75 -1.68 10.14 0.56
C LEU A 75 -3.04 9.44 0.46
N PHE A 76 -3.59 9.33 -0.75
CA PHE A 76 -4.88 8.70 -0.97
C PHE A 76 -4.86 7.19 -0.66
N ALA A 77 -3.80 6.49 -1.07
CA ALA A 77 -3.58 5.09 -0.73
C ALA A 77 -3.46 4.89 0.78
N ALA A 78 -2.65 5.69 1.46
CA ALA A 78 -2.49 5.63 2.91
C ALA A 78 -3.84 5.81 3.62
N CYS A 79 -4.60 6.86 3.29
CA CYS A 79 -5.92 7.09 3.88
C CYS A 79 -6.86 5.89 3.68
N MET A 80 -6.94 5.33 2.47
CA MET A 80 -7.86 4.24 2.14
C MET A 80 -7.50 2.90 2.80
N PHE A 81 -6.22 2.53 2.84
CA PHE A 81 -5.78 1.26 3.43
C PHE A 81 -5.75 1.33 4.96
N PHE A 82 -5.31 2.46 5.55
CA PHE A 82 -5.29 2.62 7.00
C PHE A 82 -6.69 2.85 7.59
N SER A 83 -7.59 3.56 6.92
CA SER A 83 -9.01 3.66 7.33
C SER A 83 -9.66 2.28 7.42
N GLY A 84 -9.30 1.36 6.51
CA GLY A 84 -9.75 -0.03 6.55
C GLY A 84 -9.38 -0.79 7.84
N ILE A 85 -8.25 -0.46 8.47
CA ILE A 85 -7.84 -1.06 9.74
C ILE A 85 -8.81 -0.62 10.84
N ILE A 86 -8.97 0.70 10.98
CA ILE A 86 -9.76 1.34 12.03
C ILE A 86 -11.21 0.85 11.94
N CYS A 87 -11.84 0.96 10.77
CA CYS A 87 -13.22 0.49 10.57
C CYS A 87 -13.37 -1.01 10.85
N SER A 88 -12.38 -1.84 10.51
CA SER A 88 -12.45 -3.28 10.78
C SER A 88 -12.29 -3.63 12.27
N GLU A 89 -11.52 -2.85 13.02
CA GLU A 89 -11.38 -2.96 14.48
C GLU A 89 -12.72 -2.63 15.18
N PHE A 90 -13.33 -1.50 14.81
CA PHE A 90 -14.61 -1.08 15.39
C PHE A 90 -15.75 -2.05 15.04
N ASN A 91 -15.87 -2.43 13.76
CA ASN A 91 -16.97 -3.29 13.30
C ASN A 91 -16.89 -4.71 13.90
N LYS A 92 -15.69 -5.31 13.93
CA LYS A 92 -15.52 -6.68 14.44
C LYS A 92 -15.26 -6.76 15.95
N ARG A 93 -15.19 -5.60 16.63
CA ARG A 93 -14.79 -5.46 18.03
C ARG A 93 -13.50 -6.23 18.38
N THR A 94 -12.58 -6.41 17.43
CA THR A 94 -11.38 -7.25 17.64
C THR A 94 -10.48 -6.70 18.73
N GLY A 95 -10.48 -5.39 18.94
CA GLY A 95 -9.76 -4.73 20.03
C GLY A 95 -10.36 -4.93 21.44
N PHE A 96 -11.60 -5.44 21.53
CA PHE A 96 -12.37 -5.67 22.76
C PHE A 96 -12.59 -7.16 23.08
N ILE A 97 -12.05 -8.08 22.27
CA ILE A 97 -12.13 -9.52 22.57
C ILE A 97 -11.31 -9.78 23.84
N VAL A 98 -12.01 -10.01 24.95
CA VAL A 98 -11.48 -10.10 26.32
C VAL A 98 -10.54 -11.31 26.51
N PHE A 99 -10.63 -12.32 25.64
CA PHE A 99 -9.76 -13.50 25.65
C PHE A 99 -8.97 -13.63 24.35
N PRO A 100 -7.88 -12.88 24.16
CA PRO A 100 -7.11 -12.99 22.95
C PRO A 100 -6.12 -14.15 23.10
N LYS A 101 -6.27 -15.21 22.28
CA LYS A 101 -5.29 -16.32 22.13
C LYS A 101 -3.89 -15.81 21.66
N ILE A 102 -3.78 -14.53 21.31
CA ILE A 102 -2.63 -13.86 20.71
C ILE A 102 -2.50 -12.46 21.31
N ASN A 103 -1.30 -11.98 21.66
CA ASN A 103 -1.13 -10.64 22.21
C ASN A 103 -1.67 -9.53 21.26
N LYS A 104 -2.51 -8.62 21.78
CA LYS A 104 -3.14 -7.49 21.05
C LYS A 104 -2.12 -6.66 20.27
N TYR A 105 -0.94 -6.39 20.84
CA TYR A 105 0.11 -5.61 20.17
C TYR A 105 0.65 -6.31 18.91
N LYS A 106 0.83 -7.63 18.96
CA LYS A 106 1.30 -8.43 17.81
C LYS A 106 0.30 -8.39 16.66
N LEU A 107 -1.00 -8.40 16.98
CA LEU A 107 -2.07 -8.32 15.99
C LEU A 107 -2.12 -6.94 15.32
N ILE A 108 -2.02 -5.86 16.10
CA ILE A 108 -2.00 -4.49 15.56
C ILE A 108 -0.78 -4.26 14.66
N ILE A 109 0.41 -4.72 15.08
CA ILE A 109 1.64 -4.62 14.29
C ILE A 109 1.49 -5.36 12.95
N GLY A 110 0.93 -6.58 12.96
CA GLY A 110 0.70 -7.35 11.74
C GLY A 110 -0.26 -6.64 10.77
N LYS A 111 -1.33 -6.03 11.28
CA LYS A 111 -2.27 -5.24 10.46
C LYS A 111 -1.62 -4.00 9.86
N TYR A 112 -0.82 -3.28 10.66
CA TYR A 112 -0.11 -2.09 10.22
C TYR A 112 0.90 -2.43 9.10
N LEU A 113 1.75 -3.44 9.33
CA LEU A 113 2.75 -3.88 8.35
C LEU A 113 2.11 -4.40 7.06
N GLY A 114 1.00 -5.14 7.16
CA GLY A 114 0.29 -5.62 5.98
C GLY A 114 -0.17 -4.49 5.07
N ASN A 115 -0.71 -3.40 5.63
CA ASN A 115 -1.18 -2.28 4.83
C ASN A 115 -0.07 -1.35 4.37
N LEU A 116 0.98 -1.20 5.18
CA LEU A 116 2.20 -0.52 4.76
C LEU A 116 2.81 -1.19 3.53
N PHE A 117 2.86 -2.53 3.50
CA PHE A 117 3.29 -3.28 2.32
C PHE A 117 2.43 -3.00 1.08
N LEU A 118 1.11 -2.88 1.24
CA LEU A 118 0.20 -2.55 0.13
C LEU A 118 0.44 -1.14 -0.42
N VAL A 119 0.66 -0.16 0.45
CA VAL A 119 0.97 1.22 0.04
C VAL A 119 2.31 1.27 -0.69
N ILE A 120 3.36 0.63 -0.13
CA ILE A 120 4.67 0.53 -0.79
C ILE A 120 4.52 -0.12 -2.15
N PHE A 121 3.79 -1.23 -2.25
CA PHE A 121 3.57 -1.92 -3.52
C PHE A 121 2.94 -1.01 -4.58
N ILE A 122 1.94 -0.19 -4.23
CA ILE A 122 1.31 0.75 -5.18
C ILE A 122 2.30 1.81 -5.66
N ILE A 123 3.09 2.35 -4.74
CA ILE A 123 4.13 3.33 -5.07
C ILE A 123 5.15 2.68 -6.01
N THR A 124 5.63 1.47 -5.69
CA THR A 124 6.54 0.71 -6.55
C THR A 124 5.96 0.53 -7.95
N VAL A 125 4.69 0.14 -8.08
CA VAL A 125 4.03 0.02 -9.39
C VAL A 125 4.03 1.36 -10.14
N TYR A 126 3.73 2.46 -9.47
CA TYR A 126 3.77 3.79 -10.09
C TYR A 126 5.16 4.13 -10.65
N TYR A 127 6.21 3.92 -9.86
CA TYR A 127 7.60 4.11 -10.30
C TYR A 127 7.95 3.23 -11.50
N PHE A 128 7.53 1.96 -11.50
CA PHE A 128 7.77 1.02 -12.60
C PHE A 128 7.01 1.35 -13.88
N VAL A 129 5.87 2.03 -13.80
CA VAL A 129 5.11 2.45 -14.99
C VAL A 129 5.66 3.74 -15.58
N LEU A 130 6.27 4.59 -14.75
CA LEU A 130 6.81 5.89 -15.16
C LEU A 130 8.28 5.84 -15.62
N GLY A 131 9.05 4.89 -15.08
CA GLY A 131 10.47 4.69 -15.38
C GLY A 131 10.86 4.11 -16.77
N PRO A 132 10.04 3.32 -17.48
CA PRO A 132 10.36 2.89 -18.85
C PRO A 132 10.16 4.04 -19.85
#